data_AF-B4CVQ8-F1
#
_entry.id   AF-B4CVQ8-F1
#
_cell.length_a   1.000
_cell.length_b   1.000
_cell.length_c   1.000
_cell.angle_alpha   90.00
_cell.angle_beta   90.00
_cell.angle_gamma   90.00
#
_symmetry.space_group_name_H-M   'P 1'
#
loop_
_entity.id
_entity.type
_entity.pdbx_description
1 polymer ?
#
loop_
_entity_poly.entity_id
_entity_poly.type
_entity_poly.pdbx_seq_one_letter_code
_entity_poly.pdbx_strand_id
1 'polypeptide(L)'
;MTLPPPLPPPARPVFVWVISGYYLFSSIFAVVSLWLVYSGLIPLLPGQRPYFNSLTGSDYVCTFLILVIKLVAATTLFFRRRAAVYLFAFGLLAGLAFLIYQIVARHYMQTVGAIALPGVVVGWGVSVAVIIYAWNLAKSGFLR
;
A
#
# COMPACT_ATOMS: atom_id res chain seq x y z
N MET A 1 -22.13 9.48 47.60
CA MET A 1 -20.88 9.18 46.87
C MET A 1 -21.21 9.02 45.40
N THR A 2 -20.95 10.04 44.58
CA THR A 2 -21.12 9.96 43.12
C THR A 2 -19.81 9.48 42.51
N LEU A 3 -19.85 8.41 41.71
CA LEU A 3 -18.66 7.93 41.01
C LEU A 3 -18.15 9.03 40.06
N PRO A 4 -16.81 9.20 39.95
CA PRO A 4 -16.25 10.14 38.99
C PRO A 4 -16.67 9.76 37.56
N PRO A 5 -16.86 10.75 36.67
CA PRO A 5 -17.24 10.49 35.29
C PRO A 5 -16.17 9.62 34.59
N PRO A 6 -16.57 8.73 33.66
CA PRO A 6 -15.63 7.90 32.93
C PRO A 6 -14.67 8.78 32.12
N LEU A 7 -13.37 8.43 32.17
CA LEU A 7 -12.35 9.14 31.40
C LEU A 7 -12.68 9.07 29.90
N PRO A 8 -12.47 10.17 29.15
CA PRO A 8 -12.70 10.16 27.71
C PRO A 8 -11.82 9.11 27.03
N PRO A 9 -12.34 8.40 26.01
CA PRO A 9 -11.55 7.41 25.30
C PRO A 9 -10.31 8.07 24.68
N PRO A 10 -9.14 7.41 24.72
CA PRO A 10 -7.91 7.99 24.23
C PRO A 10 -8.05 8.38 22.75
N ALA A 11 -7.65 9.61 22.42
CA ALA A 11 -7.73 10.16 21.07
C ALA A 11 -7.00 9.27 20.04
N ARG A 12 -7.45 9.29 18.78
CA ARG A 12 -6.80 8.52 17.70
C ARG A 12 -5.40 9.12 17.47
N PRO A 13 -4.33 8.31 17.49
CA PRO A 13 -2.99 8.81 17.22
C PRO A 13 -2.93 9.49 15.85
N VAL A 14 -2.27 10.65 15.76
CA VAL A 14 -2.19 11.46 14.52
C VAL A 14 -1.65 10.63 13.35
N PHE A 15 -0.65 9.78 13.58
CA PHE A 15 -0.08 8.92 12.53
C PHE A 15 -1.07 7.92 11.94
N VAL A 16 -2.09 7.46 12.67
CA VAL A 16 -3.13 6.60 12.11
C VAL A 16 -3.91 7.33 11.02
N TRP A 17 -4.20 8.62 11.20
CA TRP A 17 -4.84 9.45 10.19
C TRP A 17 -3.92 9.67 8.98
N VAL A 18 -2.65 9.99 9.21
CA VAL A 18 -1.66 10.20 8.15
C VAL A 18 -1.51 8.93 7.30
N ILE A 19 -1.35 7.77 7.93
CA ILE A 19 -1.20 6.48 7.23
C ILE A 19 -2.48 6.14 6.44
N SER A 20 -3.65 6.34 7.04
CA SER A 20 -4.92 6.06 6.37
C SER A 20 -5.12 6.96 5.15
N GLY A 21 -4.85 8.27 5.30
CA GLY A 21 -4.90 9.23 4.20
C GLY A 21 -3.89 8.91 3.10
N TYR A 22 -2.67 8.53 3.47
CA TYR A 22 -1.62 8.14 2.53
C TYR A 22 -2.04 6.93 1.69
N TYR A 23 -2.53 5.84 2.29
CA TYR A 23 -2.93 4.64 1.54
C TYR A 23 -4.20 4.87 0.72
N LEU A 24 -5.14 5.67 1.21
CA LEU A 24 -6.34 6.04 0.46
C LEU A 24 -5.97 6.85 -0.78
N PHE A 25 -5.20 7.92 -0.60
CA PHE A 25 -4.70 8.76 -1.69
C PHE A 25 -3.89 7.94 -2.69
N SER A 26 -2.95 7.11 -2.20
CA SER A 26 -2.12 6.26 -3.07
C SER A 26 -2.96 5.30 -3.91
N SER A 27 -4.06 4.79 -3.35
CA SER A 27 -4.93 3.85 -4.08
C SER A 27 -5.78 4.54 -5.13
N ILE A 28 -6.35 5.70 -4.81
CA ILE A 28 -7.04 6.53 -5.79
C ILE A 28 -6.07 6.93 -6.91
N PHE A 29 -4.87 7.38 -6.54
CA PHE A 29 -3.84 7.77 -7.48
C PHE A 29 -3.44 6.63 -8.42
N ALA A 30 -3.28 5.41 -7.91
CA ALA A 30 -2.95 4.23 -8.72
C ALA A 30 -4.05 3.89 -9.74
N VAL A 31 -5.32 3.90 -9.31
CA VAL A 31 -6.47 3.62 -10.18
C VAL A 31 -6.61 4.71 -11.26
N VAL A 32 -6.51 5.98 -10.87
CA VAL A 32 -6.57 7.12 -11.80
C VAL A 32 -5.41 7.06 -12.80
N SER A 33 -4.19 6.75 -12.34
CA SER A 33 -3.03 6.64 -13.22
C SER A 33 -3.22 5.55 -14.27
N LEU A 34 -3.72 4.38 -13.89
CA LEU A 34 -4.05 3.31 -14.85
C LEU A 34 -5.12 3.77 -15.84
N TRP A 35 -6.20 4.41 -15.36
CA TRP A 35 -7.25 4.91 -16.21
C TRP A 35 -6.77 5.97 -17.21
N LEU A 36 -5.88 6.89 -16.80
CA LEU A 36 -5.29 7.91 -17.67
C LEU A 36 -4.39 7.30 -18.76
N VAL A 37 -3.65 6.24 -18.42
CA VAL A 37 -2.84 5.49 -19.40
C VAL A 37 -3.74 4.78 -20.40
N TYR A 38 -4.80 4.10 -19.94
CA TYR A 38 -5.70 3.34 -20.82
C TYR A 38 -6.62 4.19 -21.68
N SER A 39 -7.04 5.35 -21.18
CA SER A 39 -7.81 6.33 -21.96
C SER A 39 -6.97 7.03 -23.03
N GLY A 40 -5.65 6.85 -23.02
CA GLY A 40 -4.72 7.51 -23.93
C GLY A 40 -4.46 8.98 -23.60
N LEU A 41 -4.99 9.49 -22.48
CA LEU A 41 -4.76 10.86 -22.02
C LEU A 41 -3.29 11.08 -21.62
N ILE A 42 -2.63 10.04 -21.10
CA ILE A 42 -1.19 10.05 -20.85
C ILE A 42 -0.52 9.06 -21.80
N PRO A 43 0.28 9.54 -22.78
CA PRO A 43 0.96 8.66 -23.71
C PRO A 43 2.09 7.90 -23.02
N LEU A 44 2.14 6.58 -23.25
CA LEU A 44 3.25 5.75 -22.81
C LEU A 44 4.52 6.11 -23.60
N LEU A 45 5.62 6.31 -22.89
CA LEU A 45 6.94 6.47 -23.51
C LEU A 45 7.29 5.20 -24.29
N PRO A 46 8.10 5.29 -25.37
CA PRO A 46 8.46 4.14 -26.19
C PRO A 46 9.04 2.96 -25.40
N GLY A 47 9.83 3.24 -24.34
CA GLY A 47 10.39 2.21 -23.47
C GLY A 47 9.39 1.51 -22.55
N GLN A 48 8.23 2.12 -22.28
CA GLN A 48 7.21 1.57 -21.38
C GLN A 48 6.21 0.67 -22.12
N ARG A 49 5.99 0.90 -23.42
CA ARG A 49 5.01 0.13 -24.22
C ARG A 49 5.23 -1.39 -24.18
N PRO A 50 6.46 -1.92 -24.31
CA PRO A 50 6.68 -3.37 -24.24
C PRO A 50 6.23 -3.98 -22.92
N TYR A 51 6.43 -3.26 -21.80
CA TYR A 51 5.98 -3.70 -20.49
C TYR A 51 4.46 -3.80 -20.42
N PHE A 52 3.76 -2.71 -20.77
CA PHE A 52 2.30 -2.69 -20.73
C PHE A 52 1.67 -3.70 -21.69
N ASN A 53 2.30 -3.95 -22.85
CA ASN A 53 1.84 -4.98 -23.79
C ASN A 53 2.10 -6.41 -23.29
N SER A 54 3.04 -6.61 -22.37
CA SER A 54 3.35 -7.91 -21.79
C SER A 54 2.42 -8.29 -20.62
N LEU A 55 1.70 -7.31 -20.06
CA LEU A 55 0.82 -7.52 -18.92
C LEU A 55 -0.44 -8.27 -19.33
N THR A 56 -0.79 -9.29 -18.54
CA THR A 56 -2.02 -10.07 -18.71
C THR A 56 -3.08 -9.63 -17.71
N GLY A 57 -4.34 -10.04 -17.92
CA GLY A 57 -5.43 -9.78 -16.97
C GLY A 57 -5.10 -10.21 -15.54
N SER A 58 -4.36 -11.32 -15.36
CA SER A 58 -3.88 -11.79 -14.06
C SER A 58 -2.96 -10.79 -13.35
N ASP A 59 -2.13 -10.05 -14.10
CA ASP A 59 -1.22 -9.05 -13.51
C ASP A 59 -2.00 -7.90 -12.89
N TYR A 60 -3.06 -7.46 -13.58
CA TYR A 60 -3.98 -6.44 -13.06
C TYR A 60 -4.77 -6.95 -11.85
N VAL A 61 -5.25 -8.19 -11.89
CA VAL A 61 -5.94 -8.81 -10.74
C VAL A 61 -5.02 -8.87 -9.52
N CYS A 62 -3.79 -9.36 -9.67
CA CYS A 62 -2.81 -9.40 -8.59
C CYS A 62 -2.51 -8.00 -8.04
N THR A 63 -2.30 -7.01 -8.93
CA THR A 63 -2.07 -5.62 -8.55
C THR A 63 -3.25 -5.06 -7.74
N PHE A 64 -4.47 -5.29 -8.22
CA PHE A 64 -5.69 -4.86 -7.56
C PHE A 64 -5.88 -5.52 -6.20
N LEU A 65 -5.63 -6.83 -6.08
CA LEU A 65 -5.70 -7.55 -4.81
C LEU A 65 -4.70 -7.02 -3.79
N ILE A 66 -3.45 -6.77 -4.20
CA ILE A 66 -2.43 -6.17 -3.32
C ILE A 66 -2.86 -4.77 -2.87
N LEU A 67 -3.45 -3.97 -3.76
CA LEU A 67 -3.99 -2.66 -3.44
C LEU A 67 -5.11 -2.75 -2.39
N VAL A 68 -6.07 -3.64 -2.62
CA VAL A 68 -7.19 -3.89 -1.70
C VAL A 68 -6.68 -4.35 -0.34
N ILE A 69 -5.72 -5.26 -0.28
CA ILE A 69 -5.11 -5.70 1.00
C ILE A 69 -4.52 -4.52 1.77
N LYS A 70 -3.80 -3.62 1.09
CA LYS A 70 -3.20 -2.43 1.72
C LYS A 70 -4.27 -1.44 2.21
N LEU A 71 -5.35 -1.25 1.46
CA LEU A 71 -6.50 -0.44 1.89
C LEU A 71 -7.23 -1.05 3.08
N VAL A 72 -7.45 -2.36 3.07
CA VAL A 72 -8.06 -3.09 4.19
C VAL A 72 -7.15 -3.02 5.41
N ALA A 73 -5.83 -3.12 5.25
CA ALA A 73 -4.86 -2.94 6.32
C ALA A 73 -4.94 -1.53 6.93
N ALA A 74 -4.97 -0.48 6.09
CA ALA A 74 -5.10 0.90 6.52
C ALA A 74 -6.44 1.16 7.24
N THR A 75 -7.54 0.63 6.71
CA THR A 75 -8.87 0.71 7.33
C THR A 75 -8.89 -0.03 8.67
N THR A 76 -8.27 -1.20 8.74
CA THR A 76 -8.15 -2.00 9.96
C THR A 76 -7.31 -1.27 11.03
N LEU A 77 -6.24 -0.58 10.61
CA LEU A 77 -5.45 0.30 11.48
C LEU A 77 -6.26 1.49 11.97
N PHE A 78 -7.07 2.08 11.09
CA PHE A 78 -7.98 3.17 11.45
C PHE A 78 -8.97 2.75 12.54
N PHE A 79 -9.51 1.53 12.44
CA PHE A 79 -10.36 0.93 13.48
C PHE A 79 -9.58 0.36 14.69
N ARG A 80 -8.27 0.60 14.76
CA ARG A 80 -7.37 0.17 15.84
C ARG A 80 -7.41 -1.34 16.11
N ARG A 81 -7.55 -2.16 15.07
CA ARG A 81 -7.56 -3.62 15.21
C ARG A 81 -6.14 -4.17 15.07
N ARG A 82 -5.77 -5.13 15.93
CA ARG A 82 -4.44 -5.80 15.86
C ARG A 82 -4.15 -6.47 14.52
N ALA A 83 -5.19 -6.91 13.82
CA ALA A 83 -5.08 -7.51 12.49
C ALA A 83 -4.36 -6.61 11.46
N ALA A 84 -4.31 -5.29 11.68
CA ALA A 84 -3.63 -4.35 10.78
C ALA A 84 -2.15 -4.70 10.56
N VAL A 85 -1.45 -5.15 11.62
CA VAL A 85 -0.02 -5.50 11.53
C VAL A 85 0.20 -6.63 10.53
N TYR A 86 -0.60 -7.69 10.65
CA TYR A 86 -0.51 -8.86 9.78
C TYR A 86 -0.92 -8.54 8.34
N LEU A 87 -1.94 -7.70 8.15
CA LEU A 87 -2.39 -7.28 6.82
C LEU A 87 -1.34 -6.42 6.10
N PHE A 88 -0.68 -5.49 6.81
CA PHE A 88 0.41 -4.72 6.22
C PHE A 88 1.62 -5.60 5.89
N ALA A 89 2.00 -6.52 6.78
CA ALA A 89 3.08 -7.46 6.54
C ALA A 89 2.77 -8.36 5.33
N PHE A 90 1.56 -8.91 5.25
CA PHE A 90 1.11 -9.71 4.11
C PHE A 90 1.12 -8.89 2.81
N GLY A 91 0.60 -7.66 2.82
CA GLY A 91 0.60 -6.78 1.66
C GLY A 91 2.01 -6.39 1.19
N LEU A 92 2.98 -6.26 2.11
CA LEU A 92 4.38 -6.04 1.78
C LEU A 92 5.00 -7.28 1.13
N LEU A 93 4.81 -8.46 1.73
CA LEU A 93 5.34 -9.73 1.21
C LEU A 93 4.73 -10.10 -0.14
N ALA A 94 3.42 -9.94 -0.30
CA ALA A 94 2.73 -10.13 -1.58
C ALA A 94 3.24 -9.17 -2.65
N GLY A 95 3.45 -7.89 -2.29
CA GLY A 95 4.05 -6.89 -3.18
C GLY A 95 5.48 -7.23 -3.59
N LEU A 96 6.29 -7.74 -2.67
CA LEU A 96 7.66 -8.21 -2.94
C LEU A 96 7.66 -9.41 -3.89
N ALA A 97 6.85 -10.43 -3.60
CA ALA A 97 6.73 -11.61 -4.45
C ALA A 97 6.25 -11.25 -5.85
N PHE A 98 5.26 -10.35 -5.95
CA PHE A 98 4.75 -9.88 -7.23
C PHE A 98 5.78 -9.06 -8.00
N LEU A 99 6.59 -8.24 -7.33
CA LEU A 99 7.70 -7.53 -7.99
C LEU A 99 8.73 -8.52 -8.55
N ILE A 100 9.14 -9.51 -7.76
CA ILE A 100 10.09 -10.54 -8.24
C ILE A 100 9.53 -11.24 -9.47
N TYR A 101 8.25 -11.61 -9.45
CA TYR A 101 7.56 -12.16 -10.60
C TYR A 101 7.59 -11.20 -11.81
N GLN A 102 7.30 -9.91 -11.63
CA GLN A 102 7.34 -8.90 -12.70
C GLN A 102 8.75 -8.71 -13.28
N ILE A 103 9.79 -8.78 -12.45
CA ILE A 103 11.19 -8.70 -12.89
C ILE A 103 11.54 -9.90 -13.77
N VAL A 104 11.21 -11.11 -13.33
CA VAL A 104 11.59 -12.35 -13.99
C VAL A 104 10.74 -12.63 -15.24
N ALA A 105 9.41 -12.47 -15.14
CA ALA A 105 8.47 -12.86 -16.18
C ALA A 105 8.12 -11.75 -17.17
N ARG A 106 8.25 -10.47 -16.79
CA ARG A 106 7.81 -9.30 -17.59
C ARG A 106 8.94 -8.33 -17.92
N HIS A 107 10.18 -8.69 -17.64
CA HIS A 107 11.36 -7.86 -17.90
C HIS A 107 11.23 -6.43 -17.35
N TYR A 108 10.57 -6.29 -16.19
CA TYR A 108 10.23 -4.99 -15.58
C TYR A 108 11.45 -4.05 -15.45
N MET A 109 12.61 -4.58 -15.06
CA MET A 109 13.82 -3.77 -14.89
C MET A 109 14.39 -3.23 -16.21
N GLN A 110 14.20 -3.95 -17.31
CA GLN A 110 14.69 -3.55 -18.64
C GLN A 110 13.80 -2.47 -19.27
N THR A 111 12.51 -2.45 -18.91
CA THR A 111 11.49 -1.58 -19.50
C THR A 111 11.24 -0.32 -18.69
N VAL A 112 11.20 -0.43 -17.36
CA VAL A 112 10.99 0.71 -16.47
C VAL A 112 12.30 1.43 -16.15
N GLY A 113 13.42 0.70 -16.21
CA GLY A 113 14.75 1.24 -15.97
C GLY A 113 14.98 1.72 -14.53
N ALA A 114 16.18 2.27 -14.29
CA ALA A 114 16.58 2.73 -12.96
C ALA A 114 15.72 3.88 -12.41
N ILE A 115 14.95 4.57 -13.26
CA ILE A 115 14.10 5.72 -12.88
C ILE A 115 13.01 5.34 -11.87
N ALA A 116 12.47 4.12 -11.89
CA ALA A 116 11.46 3.71 -10.91
C ALA A 116 12.04 3.18 -9.59
N LEU A 117 13.34 2.86 -9.54
CA LEU A 117 13.95 2.29 -8.33
C LEU A 117 13.80 3.19 -7.10
N PRO A 118 14.02 4.52 -7.18
CA PRO A 118 13.82 5.40 -6.02
C PRO A 118 12.39 5.32 -5.48
N GLY A 119 11.38 5.32 -6.37
CA GLY A 119 9.98 5.23 -5.97
C GLY A 119 9.64 3.91 -5.28
N VAL A 120 10.17 2.78 -5.80
CA VAL A 120 10.00 1.46 -5.19
C VAL A 120 10.64 1.41 -3.80
N VAL A 121 11.89 1.89 -3.67
CA VAL A 121 12.62 1.92 -2.41
C VAL A 121 11.91 2.78 -1.36
N VAL A 122 11.45 3.97 -1.75
CA VAL A 122 10.67 4.85 -0.85
C VAL A 122 9.37 4.17 -0.42
N GLY A 123 8.62 3.57 -1.35
CA GLY A 123 7.37 2.88 -1.03
C GLY A 123 7.57 1.71 -0.06
N TRP A 124 8.70 1.00 -0.17
CA TRP A 124 9.06 -0.07 0.77
C TRP A 124 9.47 0.47 2.13
N GLY A 125 10.30 1.52 2.16
CA GLY A 125 10.68 2.20 3.40
C GLY A 125 9.45 2.66 4.19
N VAL A 126 8.49 3.29 3.51
CA VAL A 126 7.20 3.69 4.11
C VAL A 126 6.43 2.47 4.63
N SER A 127 6.34 1.40 3.83
CA SER A 127 5.60 0.19 4.24
C SER A 127 6.20 -0.48 5.48
N VAL A 128 7.54 -0.57 5.56
CA VAL A 128 8.24 -1.09 6.74
C VAL A 128 8.03 -0.19 7.96
N ALA A 129 8.14 1.13 7.79
CA ALA A 129 7.89 2.09 8.87
C ALA A 129 6.46 1.97 9.42
N VAL A 130 5.46 1.78 8.54
CA VAL A 130 4.06 1.57 8.93
C VAL A 130 3.89 0.26 9.71
N ILE A 131 4.54 -0.83 9.30
CA ILE A 131 4.48 -2.11 10.02
C ILE A 131 5.09 -1.96 11.43
N ILE A 132 6.26 -1.35 11.54
CA ILE A 132 6.92 -1.10 12.83
C ILE A 132 6.03 -0.23 13.73
N TYR A 133 5.46 0.84 13.18
CA TYR A 133 4.53 1.70 13.89
C TYR A 133 3.30 0.95 14.40
N ALA A 134 2.65 0.18 13.53
CA ALA A 134 1.47 -0.61 13.89
C ALA A 134 1.81 -1.66 14.96
N TRP A 135 2.98 -2.28 14.89
CA TRP A 135 3.45 -3.25 15.88
C TRP A 135 3.70 -2.59 17.25
N ASN A 136 4.35 -1.42 17.26
CA ASN A 136 4.53 -0.66 18.50
C ASN A 136 3.18 -0.28 19.13
N LEU A 137 2.22 0.15 18.31
CA LEU A 137 0.86 0.46 18.76
C LEU A 137 0.11 -0.78 19.30
N ALA A 138 0.37 -1.97 18.73
CA ALA A 138 -0.14 -3.23 19.24
C ALA A 138 0.45 -3.58 20.62
N LYS A 139 1.76 -3.43 20.78
CA LYS A 139 2.47 -3.69 22.04
C LYS A 139 2.02 -2.76 23.16
N SER A 140 1.76 -1.49 22.85
CA SER A 140 1.26 -0.50 23.80
C SER A 140 -0.23 -0.67 24.18
N GLY A 141 -0.92 -1.71 23.69
CA GLY A 141 -2.32 -1.98 24.02
C GLY A 141 -3.34 -1.04 23.38
N PHE A 142 -2.91 -0.15 22.48
CA PHE A 142 -3.79 0.77 21.75
C PHE A 142 -4.55 0.10 20.61
N LEU A 143 -4.02 -1.01 20.07
CA LEU A 143 -4.74 -1.89 19.16
C LEU A 143 -5.42 -3.02 19.94
N ARG A 144 -6.73 -3.17 19.74
CA ARG A 144 -7.57 -4.20 20.34
C ARG A 144 -7.75 -5.39 19.40
#